data_AF-A0A953RCQ3-F1
#
_entry.id   AF-A0A953RCQ3-F1
#
_cell.length_a   1.000
_cell.length_b   1.000
_cell.length_c   1.000
_cell.angle_alpha   90.00
_cell.angle_beta   90.00
_cell.angle_gamma   90.00
#
_symmetry.space_group_name_H-M   'P 1'
#
loop_
_entity.id
_entity.type
_entity.pdbx_description
1 polymer ?
#
loop_
_entity_poly.entity_id
_entity_poly.type
_entity_poly.pdbx_seq_one_letter_code
_entity_poly.pdbx_strand_id
1 'polypeptide(L)'
;MRNTRPIIAGLATLCLAATVAAQRTATTTLVVRVAPEQRLNVSRVSLQFRVSADGAGDVTSQTATVAAWVRALPGQRIRLTATTGSLSGPPGAVPSSAIRWSGSPASATGGGQGASCTSGSFESHGPQDLVAGWTRSGTLSCAVVFSLADPRSLPPGQYTGTVDLALRAE
;
A
#
# COMPACT_ATOMS: atom_id res chain seq x y z
N MET A 1 66.81 82.72 19.68
CA MET A 1 66.60 81.26 19.58
C MET A 1 65.13 81.00 19.29
N ARG A 2 64.85 80.30 18.17
CA ARG A 2 63.68 79.46 17.79
C ARG A 2 62.27 79.91 18.23
N ASN A 3 61.40 80.28 17.27
CA ASN A 3 60.40 79.41 16.59
C ASN A 3 59.42 78.76 17.61
N THR A 4 58.08 78.78 17.50
CA THR A 4 57.22 78.41 16.35
C THR A 4 55.74 78.62 16.76
N ARG A 5 54.83 78.98 15.83
CA ARG A 5 53.35 78.89 15.99
C ARG A 5 52.87 77.43 15.92
N PRO A 6 51.63 77.11 16.38
CA PRO A 6 50.57 76.67 15.43
C PRO A 6 49.17 77.28 15.77
N ILE A 7 48.25 77.60 14.84
CA ILE A 7 47.54 76.85 13.76
C ILE A 7 46.46 75.90 14.33
N ILE A 8 45.17 76.30 14.37
CA ILE A 8 44.03 76.06 13.44
C ILE A 8 43.21 74.76 13.72
N ALA A 9 41.88 75.00 13.83
CA ALA A 9 40.69 74.20 13.48
C ALA A 9 40.40 72.78 14.04
N GLY A 10 39.11 72.58 14.35
CA GLY A 10 38.45 71.28 14.44
C GLY A 10 36.95 71.43 14.21
N LEU A 11 36.50 71.05 13.02
CA LEU A 11 35.14 71.08 12.48
C LEU A 11 34.39 69.77 12.79
N ALA A 12 33.05 69.84 12.71
CA ALA A 12 32.12 68.73 12.42
C ALA A 12 31.84 67.74 13.59
N THR A 13 30.67 67.12 13.75
CA THR A 13 29.71 66.65 12.74
C THR A 13 28.36 66.35 13.41
N LEU A 14 27.25 66.79 12.79
CA LEU A 14 25.88 66.38 13.12
C LEU A 14 25.64 64.97 12.55
N CYS A 15 25.30 63.98 13.37
CA CYS A 15 24.82 62.67 12.90
C CYS A 15 23.28 62.62 12.96
N LEU A 16 22.64 62.78 11.80
CA LEU A 16 21.25 62.38 11.58
C LEU A 16 21.16 60.85 11.61
N ALA A 17 20.55 60.29 12.67
CA ALA A 17 20.19 58.89 12.72
C ALA A 17 18.90 58.66 11.92
N ALA A 18 19.04 58.34 10.63
CA ALA A 18 17.95 57.74 9.86
C ALA A 18 17.76 56.29 10.32
N THR A 19 16.77 56.04 11.16
CA THR A 19 16.35 54.69 11.54
C THR A 19 15.68 54.02 10.35
N VAL A 20 16.46 53.26 9.57
CA VAL A 20 15.94 52.33 8.56
C VAL A 20 15.17 51.23 9.30
N ALA A 21 13.84 51.25 9.21
CA ALA A 21 13.02 50.16 9.68
C ALA A 21 13.33 48.92 8.82
N ALA A 22 14.01 47.95 9.41
CA ALA A 22 14.23 46.64 8.79
C ALA A 22 12.87 45.97 8.56
N GLN A 23 12.38 45.97 7.32
CA GLN A 23 11.22 45.19 6.92
C GLN A 23 11.58 43.70 7.06
N ARG A 24 11.09 43.06 8.13
CA ARG A 24 11.16 41.62 8.31
C ARG A 24 10.14 40.96 7.37
N THR A 25 10.59 40.58 6.19
CA THR A 25 9.80 39.73 5.28
C THR A 25 9.66 38.34 5.91
N ALA A 26 8.50 38.06 6.48
CA ALA A 26 8.17 36.73 6.97
C ALA A 26 7.67 35.89 5.80
N THR A 27 8.49 34.96 5.31
CA THR A 27 8.07 33.99 4.29
C THR A 27 7.27 32.89 4.97
N THR A 28 5.94 32.92 4.86
CA THR A 28 5.07 31.82 5.28
C THR A 28 5.04 30.74 4.19
N THR A 29 5.67 29.59 4.45
CA THR A 29 5.53 28.39 3.62
C THR A 29 4.27 27.62 4.01
N LEU A 30 3.29 27.55 3.11
CA LEU A 30 2.12 26.68 3.26
C LEU A 30 2.51 25.24 2.88
N VAL A 31 2.52 24.33 3.85
CA VAL A 31 2.72 22.90 3.59
C VAL A 31 1.35 22.22 3.53
N VAL A 32 0.85 21.98 2.31
CA VAL A 32 -0.37 21.18 2.11
C VAL A 32 0.00 19.71 2.22
N ARG A 33 -0.52 19.01 3.24
CA ARG A 33 -0.36 17.56 3.40
C ARG A 33 -1.59 16.86 2.83
N VAL A 34 -1.42 16.17 1.70
CA VAL A 34 -2.44 15.27 1.15
C VAL A 34 -2.18 13.87 1.70
N ALA A 35 -3.14 13.32 2.45
CA ALA A 35 -3.04 11.94 2.91
C ALA A 35 -3.15 10.97 1.72
N PRO A 36 -2.43 9.83 1.75
CA PRO A 36 -2.61 8.80 0.74
C PRO A 36 -4.06 8.28 0.79
N GLU A 37 -4.66 8.12 -0.38
CA GLU A 37 -6.04 7.62 -0.52
C GLU A 37 -6.00 6.20 -1.09
N GLN A 38 -6.77 5.28 -0.52
CA GLN A 38 -6.76 3.87 -0.87
C GLN A 38 -8.19 3.35 -0.95
N ARG A 39 -8.51 2.66 -2.04
CA ARG A 39 -9.83 2.05 -2.25
C ARG A 39 -9.65 0.62 -2.73
N LEU A 40 -10.47 -0.27 -2.17
CA LEU A 40 -10.52 -1.67 -2.53
C LEU A 40 -11.99 -2.03 -2.76
N ASN A 41 -12.29 -2.69 -3.88
CA ASN A 41 -13.67 -3.06 -4.20
C ASN A 41 -14.23 -4.15 -3.27
N VAL A 42 -13.36 -5.02 -2.75
CA VAL A 42 -13.70 -6.10 -1.82
C VAL A 42 -12.64 -6.23 -0.75
N SER A 43 -13.04 -6.15 0.53
CA SER A 43 -12.13 -6.36 1.67
C SER A 43 -12.15 -7.80 2.21
N ARG A 44 -13.11 -8.62 1.76
CA ARG A 44 -13.27 -10.02 2.19
C ARG A 44 -13.86 -10.86 1.08
N VAL A 45 -13.22 -11.98 0.79
CA VAL A 45 -13.70 -13.01 -0.14
C VAL A 45 -14.15 -14.22 0.67
N SER A 46 -15.41 -14.63 0.52
CA SER A 46 -15.89 -15.89 1.07
C SER A 46 -15.42 -17.04 0.20
N LEU A 47 -14.87 -18.08 0.84
CA LEU A 47 -14.43 -19.30 0.19
C LEU A 47 -15.45 -20.42 0.43
N GLN A 48 -15.80 -21.14 -0.63
CA GLN A 48 -16.59 -22.36 -0.56
C GLN A 48 -16.07 -23.39 -1.57
N PHE A 49 -15.66 -24.54 -1.06
CA PHE A 49 -15.20 -25.67 -1.86
C PHE A 49 -16.04 -26.91 -1.54
N ARG A 50 -16.22 -27.76 -2.53
CA ARG A 50 -16.84 -29.08 -2.40
C ARG A 50 -15.84 -30.12 -2.88
N VAL A 51 -15.58 -31.11 -2.04
CA VAL A 51 -14.82 -32.32 -2.40
C VAL A 51 -15.81 -33.48 -2.41
N SER A 52 -15.97 -34.18 -3.51
CA SER A 52 -16.80 -35.37 -3.67
C SER A 52 -15.95 -36.64 -3.54
N ALA A 53 -16.59 -37.75 -3.18
CA ALA A 53 -15.90 -39.04 -3.00
C ALA A 53 -15.45 -39.66 -4.34
N ASP A 54 -16.11 -39.30 -5.43
CA ASP A 54 -15.96 -39.86 -6.77
C ASP A 54 -15.32 -38.88 -7.77
N GLY A 55 -15.00 -37.65 -7.35
CA GLY A 55 -14.45 -36.57 -8.17
C GLY A 55 -15.40 -35.98 -9.22
N ALA A 56 -16.63 -36.49 -9.36
CA ALA A 56 -17.55 -36.07 -10.41
C ALA A 56 -18.20 -34.68 -10.15
N GLY A 57 -18.10 -34.15 -8.92
CA GLY A 57 -18.75 -32.91 -8.49
C GLY A 57 -17.85 -31.96 -7.72
N ASP A 58 -16.54 -32.08 -7.89
CA ASP A 58 -15.52 -31.29 -7.19
C ASP A 58 -15.58 -29.81 -7.59
N VAL A 59 -15.81 -28.94 -6.61
CA VAL A 59 -15.56 -27.49 -6.72
C VAL A 59 -14.39 -27.17 -5.81
N THR A 60 -13.18 -27.17 -6.37
CA THR A 60 -11.95 -26.98 -5.61
C THR A 60 -11.34 -25.60 -5.82
N SER A 61 -12.00 -24.73 -6.60
CA SER A 61 -11.55 -23.39 -6.88
C SER A 61 -12.69 -22.37 -6.91
N GLN A 62 -12.36 -21.12 -6.60
CA GLN A 62 -13.26 -19.98 -6.66
C GLN A 62 -12.51 -18.74 -7.16
N THR A 63 -13.15 -18.00 -8.06
CA THR A 63 -12.57 -16.80 -8.65
C THR A 63 -13.17 -15.54 -8.03
N ALA A 64 -12.32 -14.59 -7.67
CA ALA A 64 -12.71 -13.25 -7.24
C ALA A 64 -11.96 -12.19 -8.06
N THR A 65 -12.66 -11.11 -8.41
CA THR A 65 -12.03 -9.93 -9.02
C THR A 65 -11.66 -8.94 -7.92
N VAL A 66 -10.36 -8.76 -7.70
CA VAL A 66 -9.82 -7.83 -6.70
C VAL A 66 -9.30 -6.60 -7.42
N ALA A 67 -10.02 -5.48 -7.28
CA ALA A 67 -9.71 -4.20 -7.88
C ALA A 67 -9.33 -3.18 -6.81
N ALA A 68 -8.14 -2.61 -6.96
CA ALA A 68 -7.56 -1.63 -6.07
C ALA A 68 -7.28 -0.32 -6.81
N TRP A 69 -7.50 0.79 -6.13
CA TRP A 69 -7.06 2.12 -6.55
C TRP A 69 -6.30 2.78 -5.41
N VAL A 70 -5.20 3.44 -5.75
CA VAL A 70 -4.37 4.10 -4.75
C VAL A 70 -3.81 5.41 -5.27
N ARG A 71 -3.79 6.40 -4.38
CA ARG A 71 -3.03 7.64 -4.48
C ARG A 71 -1.98 7.63 -3.38
N ALA A 72 -0.78 7.16 -3.70
CA ALA A 72 0.36 7.09 -2.79
C ALA A 72 1.25 8.34 -2.92
N LEU A 73 2.00 8.64 -1.86
CA LEU A 73 3.06 9.65 -1.89
C LEU A 73 4.31 9.09 -2.59
N PRO A 74 5.19 9.96 -3.15
CA PRO A 74 6.44 9.50 -3.76
C PRO A 74 7.30 8.70 -2.78
N GLY A 75 7.85 7.57 -3.25
CA GLY A 75 8.72 6.70 -2.46
C GLY A 75 7.98 5.65 -1.61
N GLN A 76 6.65 5.67 -1.56
CA GLN A 76 5.88 4.63 -0.85
C GLN A 76 5.75 3.36 -1.69
N ARG A 77 5.82 2.22 -1.02
CA ARG A 77 5.46 0.91 -1.56
C ARG A 77 3.96 0.70 -1.37
N ILE A 78 3.28 0.27 -2.44
CA ILE A 78 1.88 -0.12 -2.36
C ILE A 78 1.83 -1.64 -2.20
N ARG A 79 1.11 -2.11 -1.18
CA ARG A 79 0.92 -3.53 -0.90
C ARG A 79 -0.56 -3.87 -0.90
N LEU A 80 -0.93 -4.83 -1.73
CA LEU A 80 -2.20 -5.52 -1.66
C LEU A 80 -1.94 -6.89 -1.06
N THR A 81 -2.41 -7.09 0.16
CA THR A 81 -2.17 -8.30 0.95
C THR A 81 -3.44 -9.09 1.15
N ALA A 82 -3.29 -10.40 1.29
CA ALA A 82 -4.34 -11.34 1.65
C ALA A 82 -3.97 -12.08 2.93
N THR A 83 -4.93 -12.25 3.82
CA THR A 83 -4.82 -13.07 5.03
C THR A 83 -5.95 -14.07 5.04
N THR A 84 -5.64 -15.34 5.20
CA THR A 84 -6.68 -16.37 5.36
C THR A 84 -7.29 -16.30 6.76
N GLY A 85 -8.61 -16.32 6.82
CA GLY A 85 -9.33 -16.68 8.02
C GLY A 85 -9.29 -18.20 8.25
N SER A 86 -10.11 -18.68 9.18
CA SER A 86 -10.28 -20.11 9.41
C SER A 86 -10.98 -20.78 8.22
N LEU A 87 -10.37 -21.82 7.65
CA LEU A 87 -11.04 -22.77 6.76
C LEU A 87 -11.60 -23.91 7.63
N SER A 88 -12.87 -24.27 7.44
CA SER A 88 -13.53 -25.36 8.16
C SER A 88 -14.17 -26.33 7.19
N GLY A 89 -14.07 -27.63 7.48
CA GLY A 89 -14.69 -28.70 6.71
C GLY A 89 -15.13 -29.88 7.58
N PRO A 90 -15.43 -31.05 6.98
CA PRO A 90 -15.84 -32.25 7.70
C PRO A 90 -14.93 -32.68 8.86
N PRO A 91 -13.58 -32.63 8.75
CA PRO A 91 -12.71 -32.97 9.88
C PRO A 91 -12.56 -31.85 10.91
N GLY A 92 -13.23 -30.70 10.73
CA GLY A 92 -13.07 -29.51 11.55
C GLY A 92 -12.21 -28.44 10.89
N ALA A 93 -11.38 -27.76 11.67
CA ALA A 93 -10.50 -26.71 11.18
C ALA A 93 -9.43 -27.28 10.24
N VAL A 94 -9.23 -26.62 9.10
CA VAL A 94 -8.27 -26.99 8.06
C VAL A 94 -7.15 -25.93 8.06
N PRO A 95 -5.87 -26.34 7.95
CA PRO A 95 -4.75 -25.41 7.92
C PRO A 95 -4.85 -24.45 6.73
N SER A 96 -4.39 -23.21 6.91
CA SER A 96 -4.36 -22.19 5.85
C SER A 96 -3.55 -22.63 4.63
N SER A 97 -2.52 -23.45 4.82
CA SER A 97 -1.69 -24.05 3.75
C SER A 97 -2.46 -24.98 2.81
N ALA A 98 -3.67 -25.41 3.17
CA ALA A 98 -4.56 -26.09 2.25
C ALA A 98 -5.10 -25.16 1.15
N ILE A 99 -4.97 -23.84 1.28
CA ILE A 99 -5.43 -22.85 0.32
C ILE A 99 -4.24 -22.28 -0.46
N ARG A 100 -4.36 -22.28 -1.78
CA ARG A 100 -3.47 -21.57 -2.71
C ARG A 100 -4.25 -20.54 -3.52
N TRP A 101 -3.55 -19.59 -4.11
CA TRP A 101 -4.12 -18.64 -5.06
C TRP A 101 -3.30 -18.57 -6.34
N SER A 102 -3.96 -18.23 -7.44
CA SER A 102 -3.31 -17.77 -8.65
C SER A 102 -3.94 -16.48 -9.13
N GLY A 103 -3.14 -15.42 -9.24
CA GLY A 103 -3.55 -14.12 -9.73
C GLY A 103 -3.17 -13.92 -11.18
N SER A 104 -4.09 -13.38 -11.98
CA SER A 104 -3.82 -12.90 -13.34
C SER A 104 -4.28 -11.45 -13.51
N PRO A 105 -3.56 -10.65 -14.32
CA PRO A 105 -3.94 -9.26 -14.56
C PRO A 105 -5.25 -9.19 -15.35
N ALA A 106 -6.21 -8.40 -14.86
CA ALA A 106 -7.47 -8.12 -15.55
C ALA A 106 -7.45 -6.72 -16.18
N SER A 107 -7.00 -5.71 -15.46
CA SER A 107 -6.80 -4.35 -15.97
C SER A 107 -5.87 -3.54 -15.06
N ALA A 108 -5.21 -2.51 -15.61
CA ALA A 108 -4.35 -1.61 -14.85
C ALA A 108 -4.23 -0.24 -15.51
N THR A 109 -4.09 0.82 -14.70
CA THR A 109 -3.83 2.18 -15.18
C THR A 109 -2.76 2.86 -14.33
N GLY A 110 -2.04 3.82 -14.92
CA GLY A 110 -1.00 4.59 -14.23
C GLY A 110 0.05 3.68 -13.60
N GLY A 111 0.37 3.91 -12.33
CA GLY A 111 1.36 3.13 -11.60
C GLY A 111 1.04 1.64 -11.42
N GLY A 112 -0.24 1.23 -11.53
CA GLY A 112 -0.62 -0.17 -11.48
C GLY A 112 -0.15 -0.97 -12.70
N GLN A 113 0.19 -0.33 -13.82
CA GLN A 113 0.76 -0.99 -14.99
C GLN A 113 2.17 -1.54 -14.73
N GLY A 114 2.87 -1.03 -13.72
CA GLY A 114 4.17 -1.55 -13.28
C GLY A 114 4.06 -2.67 -12.23
N ALA A 115 2.84 -3.04 -11.84
CA ALA A 115 2.58 -4.06 -10.85
C ALA A 115 2.24 -5.41 -11.50
N SER A 116 2.37 -6.50 -10.76
CA SER A 116 2.04 -7.85 -11.23
C SER A 116 1.19 -8.58 -10.20
N CYS A 117 0.09 -9.21 -10.64
CA CYS A 117 -0.68 -10.13 -9.81
C CYS A 117 0.16 -11.39 -9.55
N THR A 118 0.26 -11.81 -8.30
CA THR A 118 1.11 -12.95 -7.88
C THR A 118 0.29 -14.23 -7.76
N SER A 119 0.99 -15.34 -7.58
CA SER A 119 0.40 -16.65 -7.24
C SER A 119 1.20 -17.25 -6.08
N GLY A 120 0.57 -18.09 -5.26
CA GLY A 120 1.23 -18.68 -4.09
C GLY A 120 0.32 -19.54 -3.24
N SER A 121 0.78 -19.92 -2.05
CA SER A 121 0.03 -20.64 -1.02
C SER A 121 -0.03 -19.84 0.26
N PHE A 122 -1.14 -19.91 0.98
CA PHE A 122 -1.21 -19.25 2.28
C PHE A 122 -0.35 -20.00 3.28
N GLU A 123 0.37 -19.26 4.10
CA GLU A 123 1.14 -19.82 5.20
C GLU A 123 0.40 -19.58 6.52
N SER A 124 0.79 -20.28 7.58
CA SER A 124 0.24 -20.08 8.92
C SER A 124 0.60 -18.72 9.53
N HIS A 125 1.53 -17.98 8.92
CA HIS A 125 2.11 -16.77 9.50
C HIS A 125 2.02 -15.59 8.55
N GLY A 126 1.01 -14.75 8.78
CA GLY A 126 0.97 -13.38 8.31
C GLY A 126 0.40 -13.16 6.89
N PRO A 127 0.31 -11.88 6.50
CA PRO A 127 -0.29 -11.47 5.23
C PRO A 127 0.60 -11.85 4.05
N GLN A 128 -0.01 -12.33 2.98
CA GLN A 128 0.64 -12.68 1.72
C GLN A 128 0.43 -11.59 0.67
N ASP A 129 1.47 -11.20 -0.06
CA ASP A 129 1.37 -10.20 -1.13
C ASP A 129 0.67 -10.80 -2.35
N LEU A 130 -0.51 -10.28 -2.69
CA LEU A 130 -1.22 -10.60 -3.94
C LEU A 130 -0.66 -9.86 -5.16
N VAL A 131 0.17 -8.84 -4.91
CA VAL A 131 0.72 -7.97 -5.95
C VAL A 131 2.19 -7.68 -5.65
N ALA A 132 3.02 -7.73 -6.69
CA ALA A 132 4.42 -7.33 -6.65
C ALA A 132 4.67 -6.08 -7.49
N GLY A 133 5.72 -5.32 -7.15
CA GLY A 133 6.23 -4.22 -7.99
C GLY A 133 5.41 -2.90 -7.97
N TRP A 134 4.35 -2.80 -7.16
CA TRP A 134 3.50 -1.60 -7.17
C TRP A 134 4.09 -0.46 -6.33
N THR A 135 4.57 0.60 -7.00
CA THR A 135 5.29 1.71 -6.35
C THR A 135 4.76 3.10 -6.70
N ARG A 136 3.73 3.19 -7.56
CA ARG A 136 3.16 4.46 -8.04
C ARG A 136 1.64 4.43 -8.01
N SER A 137 1.03 5.59 -7.80
CA SER A 137 -0.42 5.79 -7.83
C SER A 137 -1.06 5.29 -9.13
N GLY A 138 -2.22 4.64 -9.04
CA GLY A 138 -2.92 4.06 -10.18
C GLY A 138 -4.03 3.09 -9.77
N THR A 139 -4.57 2.37 -10.76
CA THR A 139 -5.47 1.24 -10.54
C THR A 139 -4.81 -0.08 -10.92
N LEU A 140 -5.17 -1.14 -10.22
CA LEU A 140 -4.86 -2.52 -10.59
C LEU A 140 -6.07 -3.40 -10.29
N SER A 141 -6.44 -4.25 -11.23
CA SER A 141 -7.45 -5.30 -11.07
C SER A 141 -6.83 -6.65 -11.38
N CYS A 142 -6.94 -7.58 -10.45
CA CYS A 142 -6.50 -8.96 -10.58
C CYS A 142 -7.71 -9.89 -10.57
N ALA A 143 -7.76 -10.85 -11.49
CA ALA A 143 -8.58 -12.04 -11.34
C ALA A 143 -7.80 -13.03 -10.47
N VAL A 144 -8.29 -13.31 -9.26
CA VAL A 144 -7.63 -14.18 -8.29
C VAL A 144 -8.45 -15.45 -8.14
N VAL A 145 -7.84 -16.58 -8.47
CA VAL A 145 -8.43 -17.91 -8.29
C VAL A 145 -7.88 -18.52 -7.02
N PHE A 146 -8.72 -18.66 -5.99
CA PHE A 146 -8.41 -19.41 -4.78
C PHE A 146 -8.73 -20.88 -5.01
N SER A 147 -7.88 -21.80 -4.55
CA SER A 147 -8.15 -23.23 -4.67
C SER A 147 -7.57 -24.03 -3.52
N LEU A 148 -8.10 -25.24 -3.35
CA LEU A 148 -7.49 -26.25 -2.48
C LEU A 148 -6.19 -26.78 -3.12
N ALA A 149 -5.11 -26.80 -2.36
CA ALA A 149 -3.79 -27.20 -2.83
C ALA A 149 -3.73 -28.71 -3.14
N ASP A 150 -4.32 -29.52 -2.27
CA ASP A 150 -4.47 -30.96 -2.45
C ASP A 150 -5.87 -31.43 -2.00
N PRO A 151 -6.88 -31.35 -2.89
CA PRO A 151 -8.24 -31.76 -2.56
C PRO A 151 -8.37 -33.25 -2.24
N ARG A 152 -7.45 -34.10 -2.73
CA ARG A 152 -7.56 -35.56 -2.60
C ARG A 152 -7.15 -36.09 -1.23
N SER A 153 -6.35 -35.32 -0.49
CA SER A 153 -6.02 -35.64 0.91
C SER A 153 -7.09 -35.18 1.90
N LEU A 154 -8.13 -34.49 1.43
CA LEU A 154 -9.22 -33.99 2.24
C LEU A 154 -10.44 -34.93 2.18
N PRO A 155 -11.11 -35.22 3.31
CA PRO A 155 -12.34 -36.00 3.30
C PRO A 155 -13.43 -35.35 2.43
N PRO A 156 -14.30 -36.14 1.79
CA PRO A 156 -15.43 -35.59 1.04
C PRO A 156 -16.33 -34.71 1.91
N GLY A 157 -16.74 -33.57 1.37
CA GLY A 157 -17.68 -32.64 2.01
C GLY A 157 -17.49 -31.19 1.60
N GLN A 158 -18.11 -30.30 2.37
CA GLN A 158 -18.09 -28.86 2.16
C GLN A 158 -17.02 -28.20 3.00
N TYR A 159 -16.23 -27.33 2.38
CA TYR A 159 -15.19 -26.54 3.03
C TYR A 159 -15.53 -25.07 2.88
N THR A 160 -15.53 -24.32 3.98
CA THR A 160 -15.87 -22.89 3.99
C THR A 160 -14.85 -22.08 4.76
N GLY A 161 -14.57 -20.88 4.29
CA GLY A 161 -13.61 -19.98 4.94
C GLY A 161 -13.68 -18.58 4.37
N THR A 162 -12.73 -17.74 4.73
CA THR A 162 -12.64 -16.36 4.23
C THR A 162 -11.19 -15.99 3.93
N VAL A 163 -11.02 -15.06 3.00
CA VAL A 163 -9.75 -14.35 2.77
C VAL A 163 -10.01 -12.87 2.98
N ASP A 164 -9.34 -12.29 3.94
CA ASP A 164 -9.34 -10.85 4.20
C ASP A 164 -8.28 -10.17 3.34
N LEU A 165 -8.67 -9.05 2.73
CA LEU A 165 -7.83 -8.29 1.82
C LEU A 165 -7.57 -6.90 2.40
N ALA A 166 -6.30 -6.48 2.35
CA ALA A 166 -5.89 -5.16 2.81
C ALA A 166 -5.00 -4.48 1.77
N LEU A 167 -5.33 -3.21 1.50
CA LEU A 167 -4.51 -2.31 0.72
C LEU A 167 -3.79 -1.36 1.68
N ARG A 168 -2.49 -1.17 1.44
CA ARG A 168 -1.62 -0.25 2.19
C ARG A 168 -0.70 0.49 1.21
N ALA A 169 -0.37 1.74 1.52
CA ALA A 169 0.70 2.50 0.90
C ALA A 169 1.62 2.98 2.03
N GLU A 170 2.82 2.42 2.09
CA GLU A 170 3.78 2.57 3.19
C GLU A 170 5.12 3.10 2.71
#